data_AF-G5LVL3-F1
#
_entry.id   AF-G5LVL3-F1
#
_cell.length_a   1.000
_cell.length_b   1.000
_cell.length_c   1.000
_cell.angle_alpha   90.00
_cell.angle_beta   90.00
_cell.angle_gamma   90.00
#
_symmetry.space_group_name_H-M   'P 1'
#
loop_
_entity.id
_entity.type
_entity.pdbx_description
1 polymer ?
#
loop_
_entity_poly.entity_id
_entity_poly.type
_entity_poly.pdbx_seq_one_letter_code
_entity_poly.pdbx_strand_id
1 'polypeptide(L)'
;MLIMVPVVLLINGFSKGDWVEASLFALAVAVGLTPEMLPMIVSSNLAKGAIAMSRRKVIVKRLNAIQNFGAMDVLCTDKTGTLTQDNIFLEHHLDVSGVKSSRVLMLAWLNSSSQSGARNVMDRAILRFGEGRIAPSTKARLFRIAPSTKARKSALH
;
A
#
# COMPACT_ATOMS: atom_id res chain seq x y z
N MET A 1 -19.56 37.12 -13.11
CA MET A 1 -19.40 37.26 -14.57
C MET A 1 -20.73 37.48 -15.26
N LEU A 2 -21.60 36.46 -15.38
CA LEU A 2 -22.85 36.53 -16.16
C LEU A 2 -23.84 37.62 -15.73
N ILE A 3 -23.94 37.92 -14.44
CA ILE A 3 -24.84 38.99 -13.95
C ILE A 3 -24.10 40.32 -13.84
N MET A 4 -22.87 40.29 -13.34
CA MET A 4 -22.11 41.49 -13.00
C MET A 4 -21.65 42.28 -14.23
N VAL A 5 -21.23 41.63 -15.31
CA VAL A 5 -20.75 42.32 -16.53
C VAL A 5 -21.89 43.07 -17.24
N PRO A 6 -23.08 42.46 -17.50
CA PRO A 6 -24.22 43.19 -18.04
C PRO A 6 -24.70 44.32 -17.14
N VAL A 7 -24.70 44.12 -15.80
CA VAL A 7 -25.08 45.17 -14.86
C VAL A 7 -24.13 46.36 -14.92
N VAL A 8 -22.82 46.11 -14.93
CA VAL A 8 -21.80 47.18 -15.07
C VAL A 8 -21.93 47.88 -16.42
N LEU A 9 -22.16 47.14 -17.50
CA LEU A 9 -22.37 47.69 -18.84
C LEU A 9 -23.60 48.61 -18.90
N LEU A 10 -24.75 48.15 -18.39
CA LEU A 10 -26.00 48.92 -18.42
C LEU A 10 -25.90 50.16 -17.53
N ILE A 11 -25.40 50.04 -16.30
CA ILE A 11 -25.24 51.19 -15.40
C ILE A 11 -24.29 52.22 -16.01
N ASN A 12 -23.14 51.79 -16.52
CA ASN A 12 -22.15 52.72 -17.07
C ASN A 12 -22.61 53.31 -18.41
N GLY A 13 -23.27 52.52 -19.27
CA GLY A 13 -23.85 52.95 -20.54
C GLY A 13 -24.98 53.97 -20.36
N PHE A 14 -25.91 53.73 -19.42
CA PHE A 14 -26.98 54.68 -19.12
C PHE A 14 -26.47 55.92 -18.36
N SER A 15 -25.44 55.79 -17.52
CA SER A 15 -24.93 56.91 -16.73
C SER A 15 -24.01 57.85 -17.52
N LYS A 16 -23.20 57.34 -18.45
CA LYS A 16 -22.25 58.14 -19.24
C LYS A 16 -22.70 58.42 -20.67
N GLY A 17 -23.65 57.64 -21.22
CA GLY A 17 -24.12 57.77 -22.59
C GLY A 17 -23.17 57.23 -23.67
N ASP A 18 -21.91 56.93 -23.32
CA ASP A 18 -20.94 56.29 -24.21
C ASP A 18 -20.93 54.76 -24.00
N TRP A 19 -21.64 54.08 -24.90
CA TRP A 19 -21.74 52.62 -24.91
C TRP A 19 -20.43 51.92 -25.24
N VAL A 20 -19.54 52.57 -26.00
CA VAL A 20 -18.23 52.00 -26.35
C VAL A 20 -17.32 52.01 -25.13
N GLU A 21 -17.23 53.15 -24.43
CA GLU A 21 -16.44 53.24 -23.19
C GLU A 21 -16.98 52.30 -22.10
N ALA A 22 -18.32 52.25 -21.93
CA ALA A 22 -18.96 51.33 -21.00
C ALA A 22 -18.64 49.86 -21.32
N SER A 23 -18.58 49.49 -22.61
CA SER A 23 -18.25 48.13 -23.04
C SER A 23 -16.79 47.76 -22.77
N LEU A 24 -15.86 48.68 -23.03
CA LEU A 24 -14.43 48.51 -22.73
C LEU A 24 -14.20 48.37 -21.22
N PHE A 25 -14.91 49.16 -20.41
CA PHE A 25 -14.85 49.07 -18.96
C PHE A 25 -15.40 47.74 -18.43
N ALA A 26 -16.58 47.33 -18.92
CA ALA A 26 -17.19 46.05 -18.55
C ALA A 26 -16.30 44.85 -18.93
N LEU A 27 -15.62 44.92 -20.08
CA LEU A 27 -14.64 43.92 -20.51
C LEU A 27 -13.39 43.90 -19.62
N ALA A 28 -12.85 45.06 -19.24
CA ALA A 28 -11.70 45.15 -18.34
C ALA A 28 -12.01 44.54 -16.96
N VAL A 29 -13.20 44.85 -16.42
CA VAL A 29 -13.71 44.20 -15.19
C VAL A 29 -13.87 42.70 -15.40
N ALA A 30 -14.32 42.28 -16.58
CA ALA A 30 -14.54 40.87 -16.85
C ALA A 30 -13.25 40.04 -16.80
N VAL A 31 -12.24 40.52 -17.51
CA VAL A 31 -10.91 39.89 -17.56
C VAL A 31 -10.24 39.95 -16.18
N GLY A 32 -10.31 41.08 -15.48
CA GLY A 32 -9.66 41.25 -14.17
C GLY A 32 -10.21 40.35 -13.06
N LEU A 33 -11.47 39.93 -13.16
CA LEU A 33 -12.10 39.03 -12.18
C LEU A 33 -11.92 37.54 -12.51
N THR A 34 -11.45 37.20 -13.70
CA THR A 34 -11.30 35.80 -14.10
C THR A 34 -10.05 35.22 -13.45
N PRO A 35 -10.16 34.21 -12.58
CA PRO A 35 -9.03 33.70 -11.81
C PRO A 35 -8.21 32.69 -12.63
N GLU A 36 -7.58 33.15 -13.71
CA GLU A 36 -6.77 32.33 -14.63
C GLU A 36 -5.55 31.67 -13.94
N MET A 37 -5.06 32.27 -12.86
CA MET A 37 -3.90 31.77 -12.12
C MET A 37 -4.23 30.61 -11.17
N LEU A 38 -5.49 30.50 -10.73
CA LEU A 38 -5.87 29.54 -9.70
C LEU A 38 -5.66 28.08 -10.14
N PRO A 39 -6.08 27.64 -11.35
CA PRO A 39 -5.82 26.28 -11.82
C PRO A 39 -4.32 25.95 -11.89
N MET A 40 -3.50 26.94 -12.28
CA MET A 40 -2.05 26.78 -12.37
C MET A 40 -1.40 26.59 -11.00
N ILE A 41 -1.80 27.39 -10.00
CA ILE A 41 -1.31 27.28 -8.63
C ILE A 41 -1.67 25.91 -8.03
N VAL A 42 -2.92 25.47 -8.21
CA VAL A 42 -3.39 24.17 -7.71
C VAL A 42 -2.59 23.03 -8.35
N SER A 43 -2.43 23.04 -9.67
CA SER A 43 -1.66 22.02 -10.39
C SER A 43 -0.20 21.96 -9.95
N SER A 44 0.46 23.12 -9.80
CA SER A 44 1.85 23.22 -9.33
C SER A 44 2.03 22.67 -7.92
N ASN A 45 1.10 22.97 -7.01
CA ASN A 45 1.11 22.45 -5.65
C ASN A 45 0.88 20.93 -5.62
N LEU A 46 -0.07 20.41 -6.41
CA LEU A 46 -0.28 18.97 -6.53
C LEU A 46 0.94 18.26 -7.11
N ALA A 47 1.60 18.85 -8.11
CA ALA A 47 2.83 18.30 -8.69
C ALA A 47 3.97 18.23 -7.66
N LYS A 48 4.18 19.29 -6.87
CA LYS A 48 5.13 19.28 -5.75
C LYS A 48 4.76 18.22 -4.70
N GLY A 49 3.47 18.08 -4.39
CA GLY A 49 2.94 17.04 -3.50
C GLY A 49 3.24 15.62 -4.02
N ALA A 50 3.05 15.38 -5.31
CA ALA A 50 3.38 14.10 -5.95
C ALA A 50 4.86 13.75 -5.82
N ILE A 51 5.76 14.74 -6.00
CA ILE A 51 7.20 14.54 -5.82
C ILE A 51 7.52 14.20 -4.35
N ALA A 52 6.90 14.90 -3.40
CA ALA A 52 7.08 14.62 -1.97
C ALA A 52 6.58 13.21 -1.58
N MET A 53 5.46 12.76 -2.14
CA MET A 53 4.92 11.40 -1.94
C MET A 53 5.82 10.33 -2.56
N SER A 54 6.39 10.59 -3.74
CA SER A 54 7.32 9.66 -4.41
C SER A 54 8.57 9.40 -3.57
N ARG A 55 9.12 10.43 -2.92
CA ARG A 55 10.23 10.29 -1.96
C ARG A 55 9.90 9.38 -0.78
N ARG A 56 8.61 9.19 -0.48
CA ARG A 56 8.10 8.28 0.56
C ARG A 56 7.61 6.94 0.00
N LYS A 57 8.06 6.56 -1.20
CA LYS A 57 7.68 5.32 -1.91
C LYS A 57 6.20 5.24 -2.31
N VAL A 58 5.52 6.38 -2.45
CA VAL A 58 4.13 6.45 -2.95
C VAL A 58 4.12 7.07 -4.35
N ILE A 59 3.79 6.26 -5.36
CA ILE A 59 3.78 6.70 -6.75
C ILE A 59 2.38 7.22 -7.11
N VAL A 60 2.27 8.53 -7.33
CA VAL A 60 1.03 9.20 -7.74
C VAL A 60 0.93 9.19 -9.27
N LYS A 61 -0.02 8.42 -9.83
CA LYS A 61 -0.27 8.38 -11.29
C LYS A 61 -1.16 9.52 -11.80
N ARG A 62 -1.98 10.11 -10.93
CA ARG A 62 -2.93 11.19 -11.24
C ARG A 62 -2.92 12.23 -10.12
N LEU A 63 -2.69 13.50 -10.43
CA LEU A 63 -2.59 14.57 -9.43
C LEU A 63 -3.86 14.71 -8.58
N ASN A 64 -5.05 14.56 -9.18
CA ASN A 64 -6.32 14.62 -8.46
C ASN A 64 -6.47 13.53 -7.38
N ALA A 65 -5.72 12.41 -7.49
CA ALA A 65 -5.75 11.37 -6.46
C ALA A 65 -5.20 11.87 -5.12
N ILE A 66 -4.34 12.91 -5.11
CA ILE A 66 -3.81 13.51 -3.89
C ILE A 66 -4.94 14.18 -3.09
N GLN A 67 -5.85 14.89 -3.77
CA GLN A 67 -6.99 15.52 -3.12
C GLN A 67 -7.96 14.47 -2.57
N ASN A 68 -8.27 13.45 -3.39
CA ASN A 68 -9.12 12.34 -2.95
C ASN A 68 -8.53 11.63 -1.72
N PHE A 69 -7.21 11.44 -1.68
CA PHE A 69 -6.53 10.81 -0.56
C PHE A 69 -6.57 11.68 0.70
N GLY A 70 -6.48 13.01 0.55
CA GLY A 70 -6.59 13.95 1.67
C GLY A 70 -8.02 14.12 2.21
N ALA A 71 -9.04 13.86 1.39
CA ALA A 71 -10.45 13.95 1.76
C ALA A 71 -11.09 12.59 2.09
N MET A 72 -10.27 11.54 2.25
CA MET A 72 -10.78 10.18 2.43
C MET A 72 -11.07 9.88 3.90
N ASP A 73 -12.31 9.46 4.20
CA ASP A 73 -12.71 9.05 5.55
C ASP A 73 -12.56 7.54 5.81
N VAL A 74 -12.67 6.71 4.76
CA VAL A 74 -12.66 5.24 4.88
C VAL A 74 -11.59 4.64 3.96
N LEU A 75 -10.64 3.91 4.56
CA LEU A 75 -9.61 3.18 3.83
C LEU A 75 -9.95 1.68 3.77
N CYS A 76 -10.43 1.22 2.63
CA CYS A 76 -10.51 -0.22 2.36
C CYS A 76 -9.15 -0.72 1.90
N THR A 77 -8.51 -1.58 2.69
CA THR A 77 -7.22 -2.19 2.38
C THR A 77 -7.37 -3.70 2.25
N ASP A 78 -6.65 -4.29 1.29
CA ASP A 78 -6.65 -5.75 1.13
C ASP A 78 -5.81 -6.41 2.23
N LYS A 79 -6.20 -7.60 2.68
CA LYS A 79 -5.45 -8.31 3.72
C LYS A 79 -4.13 -8.84 3.15
N THR A 80 -4.22 -9.64 2.09
CA THR A 80 -3.07 -10.37 1.56
C THR A 80 -2.17 -9.43 0.77
N GLY A 81 -0.90 -9.33 1.16
CA GLY A 81 0.07 -8.49 0.46
C GLY A 81 -0.01 -6.99 0.76
N THR A 82 -0.99 -6.53 1.55
CA THR A 82 -1.00 -5.15 2.11
C THR A 82 -0.88 -5.17 3.62
N LEU A 83 -1.82 -5.78 4.35
CA LEU A 83 -1.74 -5.92 5.80
C LEU A 83 -0.80 -7.05 6.23
N THR A 84 -0.82 -8.15 5.48
CA THR A 84 0.04 -9.30 5.76
C THR A 84 1.28 -9.28 4.90
N GLN A 85 2.39 -9.69 5.49
CA GLN A 85 3.60 -10.02 4.74
C GLN A 85 3.38 -11.35 4.01
N ASP A 86 3.96 -11.51 2.82
CA ASP A 86 4.03 -12.80 2.11
C ASP A 86 5.05 -13.77 2.76
N ASN A 87 5.10 -13.74 4.09
CA ASN A 87 6.02 -14.50 4.90
C ASN A 87 5.28 -15.02 6.13
N ILE A 88 5.11 -16.33 6.18
CA ILE A 88 4.45 -17.02 7.29
C ILE A 88 5.47 -17.29 8.39
N PHE A 89 5.06 -17.06 9.63
CA PHE A 89 5.83 -17.43 10.82
C PHE A 89 4.98 -18.31 11.73
N LEU A 90 5.61 -19.31 12.34
CA LEU A 90 4.95 -20.13 13.35
C LEU A 90 4.87 -19.32 14.66
N GLU A 91 3.68 -19.13 15.20
CA GLU A 91 3.48 -18.39 16.45
C GLU A 91 3.28 -19.36 17.64
N HIS A 92 2.44 -20.38 17.46
CA HIS A 92 2.08 -21.33 18.51
C HIS A 92 2.05 -22.78 18.00
N HIS A 93 2.45 -23.72 18.87
CA HIS A 93 2.45 -25.17 18.63
C HIS A 93 1.66 -25.88 19.73
N LEU A 94 0.34 -25.90 19.58
CA LEU A 94 -0.56 -26.34 20.63
C LEU A 94 -0.85 -27.84 20.52
N ASP A 95 -1.02 -28.52 21.64
CA ASP A 95 -1.60 -29.86 21.68
C ASP A 95 -3.13 -29.83 21.59
N VAL A 96 -3.76 -31.01 21.70
CA VAL A 96 -5.22 -31.18 21.64
C VAL A 96 -5.98 -30.44 22.74
N SER A 97 -5.30 -30.03 23.82
CA SER A 97 -5.88 -29.25 24.92
C SER A 97 -5.65 -27.74 24.77
N GLY A 98 -4.99 -27.31 23.69
CA GLY A 98 -4.65 -25.90 23.46
C GLY A 98 -3.41 -25.43 24.23
N VAL A 99 -2.65 -26.34 24.84
CA VAL A 99 -1.44 -26.01 25.61
C VAL A 99 -0.22 -26.10 24.70
N LYS A 100 0.72 -25.15 24.84
CA LYS A 100 1.98 -25.17 24.07
C LYS A 100 2.75 -26.45 24.37
N SER A 101 2.98 -27.27 23.34
CA SER A 101 3.65 -28.55 23.46
C SER A 101 4.91 -28.62 22.61
N SER A 102 6.06 -28.81 23.25
CA SER A 102 7.35 -29.02 22.58
C SER A 102 7.35 -30.28 21.70
N ARG A 103 6.54 -31.29 22.06
CA ARG A 103 6.41 -32.52 21.29
C ARG A 103 5.74 -32.25 19.94
N VAL A 104 4.71 -31.40 19.90
CA VAL A 104 4.04 -31.00 18.65
C VAL A 104 5.01 -30.26 17.73
N LEU A 105 5.78 -29.31 18.27
CA LEU A 105 6.82 -28.62 17.51
C LEU A 105 7.85 -29.60 16.94
N MET A 106 8.29 -30.56 17.74
CA MET A 106 9.30 -31.56 17.36
C MET A 106 8.81 -32.46 16.23
N LEU A 107 7.55 -32.91 16.30
CA LEU A 107 6.91 -33.72 15.26
C LEU A 107 6.69 -32.93 13.96
N ALA A 108 6.20 -31.69 14.07
CA ALA A 108 6.01 -30.80 12.93
C ALA A 108 7.35 -30.50 12.24
N TRP A 109 8.40 -30.20 13.01
CA TRP A 109 9.74 -29.99 12.49
C TRP A 109 10.29 -31.22 11.79
N LEU A 110 10.12 -32.42 12.37
CA LEU A 110 10.54 -33.67 11.75
C LEU A 110 9.85 -33.87 10.40
N ASN A 111 8.54 -33.67 10.34
CA ASN A 111 7.75 -33.80 9.12
C ASN A 111 8.23 -32.81 8.04
N SER A 112 8.31 -31.52 8.38
CA SER A 112 8.81 -30.49 7.45
C SER A 112 10.28 -30.69 7.04
N SER A 113 11.11 -31.28 7.91
CA SER A 113 12.52 -31.58 7.59
C SER A 113 12.69 -32.76 6.63
N SER A 114 11.74 -33.70 6.68
CA SER A 114 11.74 -34.92 5.87
C SER A 114 10.96 -34.76 4.56
N GLN A 115 10.21 -33.67 4.40
CA GLN A 115 9.46 -33.34 3.20
C GLN A 115 10.39 -33.30 1.97
N SER A 116 10.13 -34.21 1.02
CA SER A 116 10.89 -34.32 -0.23
C SER A 116 10.11 -33.59 -1.34
N GLY A 117 10.61 -32.46 -1.84
CA GLY A 117 9.96 -31.66 -2.88
C GLY A 117 10.18 -30.15 -2.73
N ALA A 118 9.37 -29.34 -3.45
CA ALA A 118 9.36 -27.90 -3.28
C ALA A 118 8.83 -27.55 -1.86
N ARG A 119 9.66 -26.87 -1.05
CA ARG A 119 9.30 -26.54 0.33
C ARG A 119 8.18 -25.50 0.36
N ASN A 120 7.09 -25.80 1.07
CA ASN A 120 5.99 -24.87 1.29
C ASN A 120 6.43 -23.70 2.21
N VAL A 121 5.78 -22.54 2.12
CA VAL A 121 5.94 -21.40 3.05
C VAL A 121 5.73 -21.80 4.51
N MET A 122 4.80 -22.73 4.77
CA MET A 122 4.54 -23.26 6.10
C MET A 122 5.69 -24.12 6.63
N ASP A 123 6.24 -25.02 5.81
CA ASP A 123 7.38 -25.86 6.19
C ASP A 123 8.60 -25.02 6.54
N ARG A 124 8.86 -23.96 5.74
CA ARG A 124 9.94 -23.02 6.02
C ARG A 124 9.75 -22.31 7.36
N ALA A 125 8.52 -21.91 7.67
CA ALA A 125 8.19 -21.26 8.95
C ALA A 125 8.46 -22.18 10.15
N ILE A 126 8.05 -23.45 10.05
CA ILE A 126 8.24 -24.47 11.09
C ILE A 126 9.73 -24.78 11.27
N LEU A 127 10.47 -24.98 10.17
CA LEU A 127 11.90 -25.26 10.20
C LEU A 127 12.69 -24.14 10.85
N ARG A 128 12.45 -22.89 10.42
CA ARG A 128 13.10 -21.69 10.99
C ARG A 128 12.79 -21.51 12.47
N PHE A 129 11.54 -21.75 12.88
CA PHE A 129 11.15 -21.63 14.29
C PHE A 129 11.77 -22.74 15.16
N GLY A 130 11.84 -23.97 14.64
CA GLY A 130 12.41 -25.11 15.35
C GLY A 130 13.94 -25.12 15.40
N GLU A 131 14.61 -24.51 14.41
CA GLU A 131 16.08 -24.47 14.36
C GLU A 131 16.71 -23.82 15.60
N GLY A 132 16.11 -22.75 16.13
CA GLY A 132 16.59 -22.05 17.33
C GLY A 132 16.07 -22.59 18.67
N ARG A 133 15.15 -23.56 18.66
CA ARG A 133 14.47 -24.04 19.88
C ARG A 133 14.63 -25.53 20.16
N ILE A 134 14.95 -26.34 19.16
CA ILE A 134 15.19 -27.78 19.34
C ILE A 134 16.68 -28.01 19.56
N ALA A 135 17.05 -28.67 20.66
CA ALA A 135 18.44 -28.97 20.99
C ALA A 135 19.13 -29.81 19.88
N PRO A 136 20.42 -29.56 19.56
CA PRO A 136 21.14 -30.29 18.51
C PRO A 136 21.16 -31.81 18.71
N SER A 137 21.31 -32.26 19.95
CA SER A 137 21.27 -33.67 20.34
C SER A 137 19.93 -34.34 20.00
N THR A 138 18.84 -33.59 20.14
CA THR A 138 17.48 -34.03 19.84
C THR A 138 17.25 -34.13 18.33
N LYS A 139 17.76 -33.16 17.55
CA LYS A 139 17.75 -33.22 16.08
C LYS A 139 18.51 -34.44 15.56
N ALA A 140 19.70 -34.71 16.09
CA ALA A 140 20.51 -35.85 15.69
C ALA A 140 19.81 -37.20 15.98
N ARG A 141 19.13 -37.31 17.14
CA ARG A 141 18.33 -38.50 17.48
C ARG A 141 17.14 -38.68 16.55
N LEU A 142 16.45 -37.59 16.20
CA LEU A 142 15.31 -37.59 15.28
C LEU A 142 15.69 -38.07 13.87
N PHE A 143 16.80 -37.55 13.32
CA PHE A 143 17.29 -37.99 12.01
C PHE A 143 17.72 -39.46 11.96
N ARG A 144 18.11 -40.04 13.11
CA ARG A 144 18.35 -41.48 13.21
C ARG A 144 17.08 -42.32 13.16
N ILE A 145 15.96 -41.80 13.67
CA ILE A 145 14.67 -42.52 13.75
C ILE A 145 13.93 -42.45 12.41
N ALA A 146 14.02 -41.32 11.71
CA ALA A 146 13.44 -41.12 10.40
C ALA A 146 14.51 -40.57 9.44
N PRO A 147 15.36 -41.42 8.84
CA PRO A 147 16.32 -40.97 7.85
C PRO A 147 15.55 -40.40 6.67
N SER A 148 15.84 -39.15 6.31
CA SER A 148 15.19 -38.52 5.15
C SER A 148 15.38 -39.42 3.93
N THR A 149 14.35 -39.58 3.12
CA THR A 149 14.39 -40.28 1.82
C THR A 149 15.48 -39.76 0.89
N LYS A 150 16.03 -38.58 1.14
CA LYS A 150 17.23 -38.03 0.50
C LYS A 150 18.47 -38.91 0.67
N ALA A 151 18.64 -39.56 1.82
CA ALA A 151 19.72 -40.52 2.07
C ALA A 151 19.50 -41.85 1.34
N ARG A 152 18.25 -42.26 1.10
CA ARG A 152 17.94 -43.48 0.33
C ARG A 152 18.17 -43.32 -1.17
N LYS A 153 17.91 -42.14 -1.76
CA LYS A 153 18.16 -41.91 -3.19
C LYS A 153 19.65 -41.75 -3.56
N SER A 154 20.50 -41.34 -2.62
CA SER A 154 21.95 -41.23 -2.84
C SER A 154 22.71 -42.57 -2.75
N ALA A 155 22.05 -43.63 -2.28
CA ALA A 155 22.64 -44.98 -2.18
C ALA A 155 22.16 -45.93 -3.29
N LEU A 156 21.41 -45.41 -4.27
CA LEU A 156 20.81 -46.15 -5.39
C LEU A 156 21.27 -45.63 -6.76
N HIS A 157 22.28 -44.77 -6.78
CA HIS A 157 23.00 -44.33 -7.99
C HIS A 157 24.51 -44.45 -7.75
#